data_AF-A0A144MWA0-F1
#
_entry.id   AF-A0A144MWA0-F1
#
_cell.length_a   1.000
_cell.length_b   1.000
_cell.length_c   1.000
_cell.angle_alpha   90.00
_cell.angle_beta   90.00
_cell.angle_gamma   90.00
#
_symmetry.space_group_name_H-M   'P 1'
#
loop_
_entity.id
_entity.type
_entity.pdbx_description
1 polymer ?
#
loop_
_entity_poly.entity_id
_entity_poly.type
_entity_poly.pdbx_seq_one_letter_code
_entity_poly.pdbx_strand_id
1 'polypeptide(L)'
;MTGLHQNTVREHLDQLVEAGAATKTKAPSSGRGRPAWLYRAIGSPKTGSSEYLGLASVLATQIDRTSMNPRADGIAAGLDWGRDLAREVAQNRADAEEHTPADERTPAEETLALLDTLGFAPESVTSDAEAILSDERAPGADVHSFRLTRCPLLEAAHEYPDIVCGVHLGLVRGALEVFGDPAAVSELDPFSEPGACRLHLSDGASGSTHP
;
A
#
# COMPACT_ATOMS: atom_id res chain seq x y z
N MET A 1 15.09 -3.40 -22.52
CA MET A 1 14.59 -4.50 -23.39
C MET A 1 15.42 -5.73 -23.12
N THR A 2 14.80 -6.85 -22.74
CA THR A 2 15.40 -7.99 -22.03
C THR A 2 16.37 -8.88 -22.83
N GLY A 3 16.80 -8.50 -24.03
CA GLY A 3 17.71 -9.30 -24.87
C GLY A 3 17.18 -10.67 -25.32
N LEU A 4 15.94 -11.03 -24.97
CA LEU A 4 15.33 -12.32 -25.24
C LEU A 4 14.63 -12.34 -26.60
N HIS A 5 14.70 -13.49 -27.28
CA HIS A 5 14.02 -13.70 -28.56
C HIS A 5 12.49 -13.70 -28.37
N GLN A 6 11.75 -13.09 -29.31
CA GLN A 6 10.30 -12.88 -29.19
C GLN A 6 9.48 -14.16 -29.00
N ASN A 7 9.92 -15.29 -29.57
CA ASN A 7 9.23 -16.57 -29.38
C ASN A 7 9.36 -17.09 -27.95
N THR A 8 10.55 -16.96 -27.34
CA THR A 8 10.80 -17.38 -25.95
C THR A 8 9.98 -16.54 -24.97
N VAL A 9 9.93 -15.22 -25.19
CA VAL A 9 9.06 -14.32 -24.40
C VAL A 9 7.60 -14.71 -24.54
N ARG A 10 7.14 -15.05 -25.75
CA ARG A 10 5.75 -15.49 -25.98
C ARG A 10 5.44 -16.81 -25.27
N GLU A 11 6.33 -17.79 -25.32
CA GLU A 11 6.15 -19.07 -24.65
C GLU A 11 6.04 -18.90 -23.13
N HIS A 12 6.91 -18.09 -22.52
CA HIS A 12 6.81 -17.79 -21.08
C HIS A 12 5.53 -17.02 -20.72
N LEU A 13 5.11 -16.06 -21.55
CA LEU A 13 3.86 -15.34 -21.34
C LEU A 13 2.64 -16.25 -21.49
N ASP A 14 2.67 -17.20 -22.42
CA ASP A 14 1.60 -18.18 -22.60
C ASP A 14 1.53 -19.16 -21.41
N GLN A 15 2.68 -19.57 -20.85
CA GLN A 15 2.73 -20.34 -19.59
C GLN A 15 2.14 -19.56 -18.41
N LEU A 16 2.40 -18.25 -18.31
CA LEU A 16 1.79 -17.40 -17.27
C LEU A 16 0.27 -17.27 -17.45
N VAL A 17 -0.22 -17.25 -18.69
CA VAL A 17 -1.66 -17.24 -18.97
C VAL A 17 -2.30 -18.58 -18.59
N GLU A 18 -1.66 -19.70 -18.94
CA GLU A 18 -2.12 -21.05 -18.59
C GLU A 18 -2.14 -21.26 -17.06
N ALA A 19 -1.15 -20.70 -16.36
CA ALA A 19 -1.07 -20.71 -14.90
C ALA A 19 -2.02 -19.71 -14.21
N GLY A 20 -2.81 -18.94 -14.96
CA GLY A 20 -3.73 -17.93 -14.40
C GLY A 20 -3.05 -16.70 -13.78
N ALA A 21 -1.76 -16.50 -14.03
CA ALA A 21 -0.97 -15.36 -13.57
C ALA A 21 -0.95 -14.18 -14.57
N ALA A 22 -1.55 -14.36 -15.75
CA ALA A 22 -1.69 -13.29 -16.75
C ALA A 22 -2.96 -13.46 -17.60
N THR A 23 -3.50 -12.36 -18.12
CA THR A 23 -4.51 -12.35 -19.19
C THR A 23 -3.87 -11.96 -20.52
N LYS A 24 -4.42 -12.50 -21.61
CA LYS A 24 -4.00 -12.22 -22.99
C LYS A 24 -5.16 -11.64 -23.79
N THR A 25 -5.02 -10.42 -24.29
CA THR A 25 -6.03 -9.74 -25.13
C THR A 25 -5.44 -9.30 -26.47
N LYS A 26 -6.26 -9.27 -27.53
CA LYS A 26 -5.81 -8.71 -28.81
C LYS A 26 -5.78 -7.19 -28.72
N ALA A 27 -4.67 -6.58 -29.14
CA ALA A 27 -4.60 -5.14 -29.33
C ALA A 27 -5.64 -4.68 -30.36
N PRO A 28 -6.22 -3.48 -30.21
CA PRO A 28 -7.06 -2.88 -31.25
C PRO A 28 -6.31 -2.82 -32.58
N SER A 29 -6.95 -3.22 -33.68
CA SER A 29 -6.32 -3.17 -35.00
C SER A 29 -6.22 -1.72 -35.49
N SER A 30 -5.00 -1.20 -35.57
CA SER A 30 -4.68 0.08 -36.21
C SER A 30 -3.89 -0.18 -37.49
N GLY A 31 -4.57 -0.12 -38.65
CA GLY A 31 -3.94 -0.24 -39.97
C GLY A 31 -3.74 -1.67 -40.52
N ARG A 32 -2.91 -1.80 -41.56
CA ARG A 32 -2.58 -3.08 -42.22
C ARG A 32 -1.47 -3.80 -41.46
N GLY A 33 -1.81 -4.88 -40.76
CA GLY A 33 -0.87 -5.74 -40.04
C GLY A 33 -1.59 -6.80 -39.19
N ARG A 34 -0.86 -7.81 -38.72
CA ARG A 34 -1.39 -8.78 -37.75
C ARG A 34 -1.50 -8.08 -36.38
N PRO A 35 -2.68 -8.06 -35.73
CA PRO A 35 -2.84 -7.42 -34.43
C PRO A 35 -1.85 -7.99 -33.40
N ALA A 36 -1.27 -7.11 -32.59
CA ALA A 36 -0.41 -7.51 -31.48
C ALA A 36 -1.24 -8.16 -30.36
N TRP A 37 -0.59 -8.99 -29.53
CA TRP A 37 -1.18 -9.50 -28.30
C TRP A 37 -0.68 -8.66 -27.13
N LEU A 38 -1.61 -8.20 -26.30
CA LEU A 38 -1.33 -7.53 -25.04
C LEU A 38 -1.43 -8.58 -23.92
N TYR A 39 -0.47 -8.53 -23.00
CA TYR A 39 -0.47 -9.36 -21.81
C TYR A 39 -0.58 -8.45 -20.59
N ARG A 40 -1.41 -8.83 -19.63
CA ARG A 40 -1.57 -8.13 -18.35
C ARG A 40 -1.41 -9.15 -17.23
N ALA A 41 -0.49 -8.90 -16.30
CA ALA A 41 -0.35 -9.73 -15.11
C ALA A 41 -1.66 -9.71 -14.31
N ILE A 42 -2.12 -10.90 -13.92
CA ILE A 42 -3.15 -11.08 -12.90
C ILE A 42 -2.33 -11.22 -11.62
N GLY A 43 -2.54 -10.37 -10.62
CA GLY A 43 -1.87 -10.54 -9.34
C GLY A 43 -2.15 -11.95 -8.84
N SER A 44 -1.14 -12.81 -8.79
CA SER A 44 -1.34 -14.19 -8.34
C SER A 44 -1.94 -14.13 -6.93
N PRO A 45 -3.10 -14.76 -6.67
CA PRO A 45 -3.45 -15.06 -5.30
C PRO A 45 -2.33 -15.98 -4.80
N LYS A 46 -1.47 -15.47 -3.89
CA LYS A 46 -0.47 -16.30 -3.23
C LYS A 46 -1.24 -17.51 -2.66
N THR A 47 -0.94 -18.73 -3.09
CA THR A 47 -1.51 -19.94 -2.48
C THR A 47 -1.36 -19.82 -0.95
N GLY A 48 -2.48 -19.77 -0.23
CA GLY A 48 -2.54 -19.45 1.21
C GLY A 48 -3.27 -18.14 1.55
N SER A 49 -3.47 -17.22 0.59
CA SER A 49 -4.15 -15.94 0.85
C SER A 49 -5.55 -16.12 1.43
N SER A 50 -6.33 -17.07 0.92
CA SER A 50 -7.68 -17.37 1.43
C SER A 50 -7.70 -17.88 2.86
N GLU A 51 -6.70 -18.65 3.29
CA GLU A 51 -6.63 -19.19 4.66
C GLU A 51 -6.27 -18.09 5.66
N TYR A 52 -5.31 -17.22 5.30
CA TYR A 52 -4.98 -16.04 6.10
C TYR A 52 -6.13 -15.03 6.17
N LEU A 53 -6.93 -14.89 5.10
CA LEU A 53 -8.15 -14.08 5.11
C LEU A 53 -9.21 -14.62 6.08
N GLY A 54 -9.41 -15.94 6.08
CA GLY A 54 -10.28 -16.60 7.05
C GLY A 54 -9.82 -16.39 8.49
N LEU A 55 -8.52 -16.55 8.75
CA LEU A 55 -7.95 -16.29 10.07
C LEU A 55 -8.10 -14.83 10.51
N ALA A 56 -7.80 -13.88 9.62
CA ALA A 56 -7.96 -12.45 9.90
C ALA A 56 -9.41 -12.10 10.27
N SER A 57 -10.38 -12.69 9.57
CA SER A 57 -11.81 -12.50 9.85
C SER A 57 -12.18 -13.05 11.22
N VAL A 58 -11.76 -14.27 11.56
CA VAL A 58 -12.03 -14.87 12.88
C VAL A 58 -11.42 -14.06 14.02
N LEU A 59 -10.19 -13.55 13.85
CA LEU A 59 -9.54 -12.70 14.84
C LEU A 59 -10.26 -11.35 14.99
N ALA A 60 -10.68 -10.75 13.88
CA ALA A 60 -11.47 -9.51 13.91
C ALA A 60 -12.80 -9.72 14.65
N THR A 61 -13.54 -10.80 14.37
CA THR A 61 -14.75 -11.17 15.12
C THR A 61 -14.49 -11.32 16.62
N GLN A 62 -13.35 -11.92 17.01
CA GLN A 62 -13.02 -12.09 18.41
C GLN A 62 -12.70 -10.76 19.11
N ILE A 63 -11.95 -9.87 18.45
CA ILE A 63 -11.66 -8.53 18.97
C ILE A 63 -12.95 -7.73 19.10
N ASP A 64 -13.81 -7.73 18.07
CA ASP A 64 -15.11 -7.05 18.09
C ASP A 64 -15.97 -7.46 19.29
N ARG A 65 -15.99 -8.77 19.62
CA ARG A 65 -16.79 -9.32 20.72
C ARG A 65 -16.23 -9.05 22.11
N THR A 66 -14.92 -8.88 22.24
CA THR A 66 -14.24 -8.89 23.56
C THR A 66 -13.61 -7.56 23.94
N SER A 67 -13.29 -6.72 22.96
CA SER A 67 -12.65 -5.43 23.18
C SER A 67 -13.65 -4.39 23.68
N MET A 68 -13.18 -3.51 24.56
CA MET A 68 -13.91 -2.31 24.95
C MET A 68 -13.74 -1.16 23.95
N ASN A 69 -12.73 -1.24 23.07
CA ASN A 69 -12.46 -0.26 22.03
C ASN A 69 -11.76 -0.95 20.83
N PRO A 70 -12.52 -1.64 19.97
CA PRO A 70 -11.96 -2.43 18.87
C PRO A 70 -11.06 -1.61 17.93
N ARG A 71 -11.39 -0.32 17.71
CA ARG A 71 -10.57 0.58 16.89
C ARG A 71 -9.21 0.86 17.51
N ALA A 72 -9.16 1.15 18.81
CA ALA A 72 -7.90 1.41 19.50
C ALA A 72 -7.01 0.15 19.53
N ASP A 73 -7.61 -1.02 19.78
CA ASP A 73 -6.87 -2.29 19.77
C ASP A 73 -6.35 -2.64 18.37
N GLY A 74 -7.15 -2.38 17.32
CA GLY A 74 -6.72 -2.50 15.93
C GLY A 74 -5.51 -1.60 15.64
N ILE A 75 -5.57 -0.32 16.03
CA ILE A 75 -4.46 0.62 15.87
C ILE A 75 -3.21 0.15 16.63
N ALA A 76 -3.37 -0.34 17.86
CA ALA A 76 -2.24 -0.85 18.65
C ALA A 76 -1.57 -2.05 17.97
N ALA A 77 -2.36 -3.03 17.50
CA ALA A 77 -1.84 -4.17 16.76
C ALA A 77 -1.13 -3.74 15.46
N GLY A 78 -1.71 -2.77 14.75
CA GLY A 78 -1.12 -2.19 13.55
C GLY A 78 0.21 -1.50 13.82
N LEU A 79 0.32 -0.72 14.90
CA LEU A 79 1.55 -0.01 15.29
C LEU A 79 2.71 -0.99 15.47
N ASP A 80 2.51 -2.04 16.26
CA ASP A 80 3.55 -3.03 16.52
C ASP A 80 3.97 -3.75 15.24
N TRP A 81 2.99 -4.16 14.43
CA TRP A 81 3.27 -4.82 13.15
C TRP A 81 3.99 -3.90 12.15
N GLY A 82 3.59 -2.63 12.05
CA GLY A 82 4.22 -1.64 11.18
C GLY A 82 5.68 -1.40 11.54
N ARG A 83 5.99 -1.32 12.84
CA ARG A 83 7.37 -1.20 13.31
C ARG A 83 8.21 -2.42 12.93
N ASP A 84 7.67 -3.63 13.11
CA ASP A 84 8.39 -4.87 12.80
C ASP A 84 8.72 -4.97 11.31
N LEU A 85 7.73 -4.70 10.45
CA LEU A 85 7.94 -4.67 8.99
C LEU A 85 8.96 -3.61 8.56
N ALA A 86 8.85 -2.39 9.12
CA ALA A 86 9.77 -1.31 8.77
C ALA A 86 11.22 -1.61 9.22
N ARG A 87 11.41 -2.25 10.38
CA ARG A 87 12.74 -2.70 10.83
C ARG A 87 13.31 -3.77 9.91
N GLU A 88 12.48 -4.72 9.46
CA GLU A 88 12.90 -5.73 8.49
C GLU A 88 13.36 -5.08 7.17
N VAL A 89 12.61 -4.11 6.65
CA VAL A 89 12.98 -3.34 5.46
C VAL A 89 14.29 -2.59 5.67
N ALA A 90 14.44 -1.89 6.79
CA ALA A 90 15.64 -1.13 7.12
C ALA A 90 16.89 -2.04 7.24
N GLN A 91 16.74 -3.23 7.85
CA GLN A 91 17.82 -4.20 7.96
C GLN A 91 18.23 -4.74 6.59
N ASN A 92 17.27 -5.17 5.77
CA ASN A 92 17.52 -5.68 4.42
C ASN A 92 18.22 -4.64 3.53
N ARG A 93 17.89 -3.36 3.73
CA ARG A 93 18.54 -2.23 3.06
C ARG A 93 19.98 -2.05 3.54
N ALA A 94 20.23 -2.04 4.85
CA ALA A 94 21.58 -1.93 5.39
C ALA A 94 22.50 -3.05 4.86
N ASP A 95 21.98 -4.27 4.73
CA ASP A 95 22.71 -5.41 4.17
C ASP A 95 22.99 -5.25 2.65
N ALA A 96 22.13 -4.51 1.92
CA ALA A 96 22.25 -4.26 0.48
C ALA A 96 23.10 -3.02 0.13
N GLU A 97 23.08 -1.98 0.97
CA GLU A 97 23.80 -0.70 0.77
C GLU A 97 25.32 -0.83 0.87
N GLU A 98 25.84 -1.95 1.41
CA GLU A 98 27.26 -2.31 1.23
C GLU A 98 27.68 -2.40 -0.26
N HIS A 99 26.72 -2.42 -1.20
CA HIS A 99 26.97 -2.65 -2.63
C HIS A 99 26.41 -1.58 -3.60
N THR A 100 25.69 -0.53 -3.18
CA THR A 100 25.13 0.52 -4.08
C THR A 100 24.81 1.83 -3.32
N PRO A 101 25.01 3.04 -3.90
CA PRO A 101 24.61 4.29 -3.26
C PRO A 101 23.09 4.37 -3.04
N ALA A 102 22.72 4.86 -1.85
CA ALA A 102 21.36 5.02 -1.36
C ALA A 102 20.51 5.96 -2.23
N ASP A 103 19.31 5.53 -2.61
CA ASP A 103 18.24 6.44 -3.01
C ASP A 103 17.71 7.12 -1.73
N GLU A 104 17.80 8.44 -1.64
CA GLU A 104 17.34 9.22 -0.49
C GLU A 104 15.82 9.37 -0.56
N ARG A 105 15.10 8.34 -0.11
CA ARG A 105 13.65 8.35 0.01
C ARG A 105 13.23 8.99 1.33
N THR A 106 12.13 9.74 1.31
CA THR A 106 11.53 10.28 2.54
C THR A 106 10.85 9.17 3.36
N PRO A 107 10.64 9.35 4.68
CA PRO A 107 9.88 8.38 5.49
C PRO A 107 8.48 8.08 4.95
N ALA A 108 7.82 9.09 4.38
CA ALA A 108 6.53 8.94 3.71
C ALA A 108 6.65 8.06 2.46
N GLU A 109 7.65 8.30 1.60
CA GLU A 109 7.88 7.47 0.41
C GLU A 109 8.19 6.02 0.78
N GLU A 110 9.04 5.79 1.79
CA GLU A 110 9.34 4.43 2.27
C GLU A 110 8.08 3.72 2.77
N THR A 111 7.26 4.42 3.55
CA THR A 111 5.96 3.92 4.02
C THR A 111 5.05 3.55 2.86
N LEU A 112 4.97 4.37 1.80
CA LEU A 112 4.17 4.08 0.62
C LEU A 112 4.70 2.86 -0.16
N ALA A 113 6.01 2.65 -0.26
CA ALA A 113 6.54 1.41 -0.88
C ALA A 113 6.25 0.17 -0.04
N LEU A 114 6.29 0.28 1.29
CA LEU A 114 5.88 -0.81 2.17
C LEU A 114 4.41 -1.16 1.92
N LEU A 115 3.52 -0.16 1.87
CA LEU A 115 2.11 -0.35 1.55
C LEU A 115 1.89 -0.99 0.17
N ASP A 116 2.64 -0.58 -0.86
CA ASP A 116 2.55 -1.20 -2.18
C ASP A 116 2.99 -2.67 -2.16
N THR A 117 4.06 -2.99 -1.45
CA THR A 117 4.57 -4.36 -1.26
C THR A 117 3.55 -5.26 -0.55
N LEU A 118 2.83 -4.70 0.41
CA LEU A 118 1.73 -5.37 1.12
C LEU A 118 0.45 -5.49 0.26
N GLY A 119 0.40 -4.82 -0.90
CA GLY A 119 -0.69 -4.92 -1.87
C GLY A 119 -1.78 -3.86 -1.72
N PHE A 120 -1.54 -2.77 -0.99
CA PHE A 120 -2.50 -1.66 -0.84
C PHE A 120 -2.56 -0.73 -2.06
N ALA A 121 -1.53 -0.76 -2.91
CA ALA A 121 -1.45 0.00 -4.17
C ALA A 121 -1.76 1.50 -4.00
N PRO A 122 -0.87 2.24 -3.31
CA PRO A 122 -1.03 3.67 -3.11
C PRO A 122 -0.84 4.45 -4.43
N GLU A 123 -1.70 5.43 -4.66
CA GLU A 123 -1.62 6.39 -5.75
C GLU A 123 -1.61 7.81 -5.18
N SER A 124 -0.68 8.66 -5.62
CA SER A 124 -0.65 10.06 -5.21
C SER A 124 -1.83 10.84 -5.81
N VAL A 125 -2.41 11.72 -5.01
CA VAL A 125 -3.44 12.66 -5.47
C VAL A 125 -2.74 13.98 -5.77
N THR A 126 -2.39 14.22 -7.04
CA THR A 126 -1.93 15.55 -7.47
C THR A 126 -3.16 16.45 -7.61
N SER A 127 -3.29 17.46 -6.75
CA SER A 127 -4.48 18.29 -6.66
C SER A 127 -4.61 19.29 -7.82
N ASP A 128 -5.61 19.11 -8.68
CA ASP A 128 -6.40 20.25 -9.23
C ASP A 128 -7.75 20.38 -8.48
N ALA A 129 -8.17 19.37 -7.70
CA ALA A 129 -9.52 19.28 -7.13
C ALA A 129 -9.60 19.44 -5.60
N GLU A 130 -8.50 19.34 -4.85
CA GLU A 130 -8.49 19.44 -3.37
C GLU A 130 -8.19 20.84 -2.82
N ALA A 131 -7.83 21.80 -3.68
CA ALA A 131 -7.64 23.20 -3.30
C ALA A 131 -8.92 23.92 -2.82
N ILE A 132 -10.08 23.23 -2.82
CA ILE A 132 -11.40 23.81 -2.49
C ILE A 132 -11.85 23.44 -1.05
N LEU A 133 -11.18 22.50 -0.37
CA LEU A 133 -11.54 22.11 1.02
C LEU A 133 -10.53 22.55 2.09
N SER A 134 -9.47 23.26 1.70
CA SER A 134 -8.39 23.70 2.58
C SER A 134 -8.61 25.07 3.26
N ASP A 135 -9.85 25.54 3.40
CA ASP A 135 -10.12 26.89 3.94
C ASP A 135 -10.15 26.97 5.49
N GLU A 136 -9.94 25.86 6.23
CA GLU A 136 -9.98 25.87 7.70
C GLU A 136 -8.85 25.09 8.41
N ARG A 137 -7.69 24.86 7.80
CA ARG A 137 -6.52 24.27 8.50
C ARG A 137 -5.31 25.19 8.45
N ALA A 138 -4.58 25.24 9.58
CA ALA A 138 -3.51 26.19 9.83
C ALA A 138 -2.43 26.19 8.72
N PRO A 139 -1.96 27.37 8.28
CA PRO A 139 -0.91 27.46 7.27
C PRO A 139 0.41 26.91 7.81
N GLY A 140 0.95 25.85 7.20
CA GLY A 140 2.34 25.41 7.42
C GLY A 140 2.63 23.90 7.50
N ALA A 141 1.64 23.01 7.39
CA ALA A 141 1.89 21.57 7.25
C ALA A 141 1.61 21.13 5.82
N ASP A 142 2.61 20.57 5.14
CA ASP A 142 2.43 19.93 3.84
C ASP A 142 1.60 18.65 4.06
N VAL A 143 0.29 18.75 3.82
CA VAL A 143 -0.62 17.61 3.88
C VAL A 143 -0.61 16.91 2.53
N HIS A 144 -0.19 15.65 2.51
CA HIS A 144 -0.20 14.81 1.31
C HIS A 144 -1.33 13.78 1.41
N SER A 145 -2.17 13.70 0.36
CA SER A 145 -3.24 12.71 0.27
C SER A 145 -2.93 11.63 -0.78
N PHE A 146 -3.25 10.39 -0.43
CA PHE A 146 -3.02 9.21 -1.25
C PHE A 146 -4.27 8.34 -1.31
N ARG A 147 -4.55 7.77 -2.49
CA ARG A 147 -5.61 6.78 -2.68
C ARG A 147 -5.03 5.41 -2.50
N LEU A 148 -5.65 4.59 -1.66
CA LEU A 148 -5.28 3.18 -1.48
C LEU A 148 -6.32 2.34 -2.22
N THR A 149 -5.97 1.90 -3.43
CA THR A 149 -6.92 1.32 -4.40
C THR A 149 -7.17 -0.17 -4.19
N ARG A 150 -6.42 -0.80 -3.28
CA ARG A 150 -6.59 -2.20 -2.92
C ARG A 150 -6.54 -2.37 -1.42
N CYS A 151 -7.37 -3.29 -0.92
CA CYS A 151 -7.29 -3.78 0.45
C CYS A 151 -7.11 -5.30 0.39
N PRO A 152 -5.97 -5.85 0.82
CA PRO A 152 -5.79 -7.30 0.88
C PRO A 152 -6.85 -8.01 1.72
N LEU A 153 -7.40 -7.32 2.73
CA LEU A 153 -8.40 -7.82 3.68
C LEU A 153 -9.82 -7.27 3.42
N LEU A 154 -10.16 -6.95 2.17
CA LEU A 154 -11.38 -6.20 1.84
C LEU A 154 -12.68 -6.77 2.45
N GLU A 155 -12.83 -8.10 2.45
CA GLU A 155 -14.02 -8.75 3.03
C GLU A 155 -14.14 -8.48 4.53
N ALA A 156 -13.07 -8.74 5.29
CA ALA A 156 -13.02 -8.44 6.73
C ALA A 156 -13.12 -6.94 7.02
N ALA A 157 -12.60 -6.09 6.13
CA ALA A 157 -12.69 -4.63 6.28
C ALA A 157 -14.11 -4.09 6.10
N HIS A 158 -14.94 -4.74 5.28
CA HIS A 158 -16.36 -4.37 5.18
C HIS A 158 -17.16 -4.81 6.41
N GLU A 159 -16.83 -5.96 7.00
CA GLU A 159 -17.54 -6.47 8.18
C GLU A 159 -17.07 -5.80 9.47
N TYR A 160 -15.76 -5.53 9.61
CA TYR A 160 -15.12 -4.98 10.81
C TYR A 160 -14.21 -3.78 10.49
N PRO A 161 -14.75 -2.66 9.95
CA PRO A 161 -13.96 -1.52 9.50
C PRO A 161 -13.12 -0.88 10.60
N ASP A 162 -13.67 -0.74 11.82
CA ASP A 162 -12.95 -0.13 12.95
C ASP A 162 -11.66 -0.90 13.30
N ILE A 163 -11.69 -2.23 13.19
CA ILE A 163 -10.56 -3.09 13.51
C ILE A 163 -9.58 -3.13 12.35
N VAL A 164 -10.04 -3.50 11.15
CA VAL A 164 -9.14 -3.73 10.01
C VAL A 164 -8.54 -2.42 9.50
N CYS A 165 -9.33 -1.36 9.41
CA CYS A 165 -8.81 -0.05 9.04
C CYS A 165 -8.00 0.58 10.19
N GLY A 166 -8.33 0.24 11.45
CA GLY A 166 -7.49 0.57 12.61
C GLY A 166 -6.08 -0.04 12.51
N VAL A 167 -5.98 -1.34 12.20
CA VAL A 167 -4.70 -2.03 11.95
C VAL A 167 -3.91 -1.36 10.84
N HIS A 168 -4.57 -1.00 9.75
CA HIS A 168 -3.92 -0.30 8.64
C HIS A 168 -3.37 1.08 9.05
N LEU A 169 -4.15 1.87 9.77
CA LEU A 169 -3.70 3.16 10.29
C LEU A 169 -2.54 3.00 11.28
N GLY A 170 -2.59 1.99 12.15
CA GLY A 170 -1.50 1.65 13.06
C GLY A 170 -0.23 1.27 12.29
N LEU A 171 -0.34 0.46 11.24
CA LEU A 171 0.79 0.06 10.41
C LEU A 171 1.53 1.26 9.84
N VAL A 172 0.78 2.20 9.24
CA VAL A 172 1.35 3.44 8.68
C VAL A 172 2.11 4.21 9.76
N ARG A 173 1.51 4.41 10.93
CA ARG A 173 2.14 5.14 12.03
C ARG A 173 3.39 4.44 12.56
N GLY A 174 3.34 3.11 12.71
CA GLY A 174 4.47 2.32 13.19
C GLY A 174 5.64 2.31 12.20
N ALA A 175 5.33 2.29 10.89
CA ALA A 175 6.34 2.40 9.84
C ALA A 175 7.00 3.78 9.83
N LEU A 176 6.22 4.86 9.90
CA LEU A 176 6.73 6.24 9.95
C LEU A 176 7.65 6.47 11.16
N GLU A 177 7.30 5.91 12.33
CA GLU A 177 8.15 5.97 13.52
C GLU A 177 9.54 5.37 13.27
N VAL A 178 9.62 4.23 12.58
CA VAL A 178 10.88 3.54 12.29
C VAL A 178 11.65 4.22 11.16
N PHE A 179 10.96 4.69 10.12
CA PHE A 179 11.59 5.36 8.98
C PHE A 179 12.05 6.80 9.28
N GLY A 180 11.69 7.35 10.44
CA GLY A 180 12.29 8.58 10.96
C GLY A 180 11.37 9.78 11.07
N ASP A 181 10.05 9.61 10.95
CA ASP A 181 9.06 10.65 11.26
C ASP A 181 8.02 10.18 12.29
N PRO A 182 8.41 10.04 13.58
CA PRO A 182 7.51 9.64 14.65
C PRO A 182 6.45 10.70 15.01
N ALA A 183 6.63 11.94 14.54
CA ALA A 183 5.72 13.05 14.79
C ALA A 183 4.72 13.26 13.64
N ALA A 184 4.85 12.50 12.55
CA ALA A 184 3.91 12.51 11.44
C ALA A 184 2.48 12.30 11.92
N VAL A 185 1.59 13.17 11.45
CA VAL A 185 0.16 12.95 11.61
C VAL A 185 -0.31 12.08 10.46
N SER A 186 -1.00 10.99 10.81
CA SER A 186 -1.62 10.09 9.82
C SER A 186 -3.09 9.88 10.15
N GLU A 187 -3.93 10.04 9.13
CA GLU A 187 -5.36 9.76 9.16
C GLU A 187 -5.73 8.87 7.97
N LEU A 188 -6.65 7.93 8.19
CA LEU A 188 -7.14 7.02 7.17
C LEU A 188 -8.66 7.09 7.17
N ASP A 189 -9.23 7.51 6.05
CA ASP A 189 -10.66 7.52 5.78
C ASP A 189 -11.03 6.26 4.98
N PRO A 190 -11.66 5.26 5.63
CA PRO A 190 -12.03 4.02 4.96
C PRO A 190 -13.12 4.26 3.92
N PHE A 191 -12.97 3.64 2.75
CA PHE A 191 -14.01 3.63 1.70
C PHE A 191 -14.55 5.02 1.33
N SER A 192 -13.69 6.05 1.40
CA SER A 192 -14.04 7.45 1.11
C SER A 192 -14.57 7.65 -0.31
N GLU A 193 -14.29 6.73 -1.22
CA GLU A 193 -14.74 6.72 -2.60
C GLU A 193 -14.84 5.29 -3.16
N PRO A 194 -15.54 5.06 -4.29
CA PRO A 194 -15.71 3.72 -4.84
C PRO A 194 -14.38 3.02 -5.12
N GLY A 195 -14.11 1.96 -4.36
CA GLY A 195 -12.93 1.12 -4.53
C GLY A 195 -11.63 1.67 -3.96
N ALA A 196 -11.65 2.74 -3.15
CA ALA A 196 -10.44 3.22 -2.48
C ALA A 196 -10.70 3.80 -1.08
N CYS A 197 -9.68 3.68 -0.23
CA CYS A 197 -9.56 4.46 1.00
C CYS A 197 -8.67 5.68 0.75
N ARG A 198 -8.80 6.70 1.59
CA ARG A 198 -7.94 7.89 1.53
C ARG A 198 -7.02 7.94 2.73
N LEU A 199 -5.73 8.02 2.46
CA LEU A 199 -4.68 8.21 3.45
C LEU A 199 -4.23 9.66 3.40
N HIS A 200 -4.18 10.31 4.56
CA HIS A 200 -3.61 11.63 4.74
C HIS A 200 -2.37 11.52 5.60
N LEU A 201 -1.26 12.05 5.09
CA LEU A 201 0.00 12.18 5.81
C LEU A 201 0.33 13.66 5.93
N SER A 202 0.85 14.05 7.07
CA SER A 202 1.42 15.38 7.27
C SER A 202 2.65 15.22 8.12
N ASP A 203 3.76 15.77 7.65
CA ASP A 203 5.03 15.67 8.34
C ASP A 203 4.90 16.19 9.77
N GLY A 204 5.60 15.56 10.70
CA GLY A 204 5.73 16.09 12.04
C GLY A 204 6.38 17.47 11.95
N ALA A 205 5.76 18.50 12.55
CA ALA A 205 6.32 19.85 12.55
C ALA A 205 7.77 19.79 13.04
N SER A 206 8.71 19.86 12.10
CA SER A 206 10.14 19.83 12.39
C SER A 206 10.42 21.08 13.21
N GLY A 207 10.68 20.89 14.50
CA GLY A 207 11.20 21.97 15.34
C GLY A 207 12.50 22.45 14.73
N SER A 208 12.45 23.55 13.98
CA SER A 208 13.62 24.17 13.36
C SER A 208 14.63 24.51 14.45
N THR A 209 15.64 23.67 14.62
CA THR A 209 16.87 24.03 15.31
C THR A 209 17.97 23.91 14.27
N HIS A 210 18.13 24.96 13.47
CA HIS A 210 19.35 25.16 12.70
C HIS A 210 20.31 25.96 13.59
N PRO A 211 21.61 25.60 13.66
CA PRO A 211 22.59 26.22 14.57
C PRO A 211 22.91 27.67 14.23
#